data_AF-A0A937QBR8-F1
#
_entry.id   AF-A0A937QBR8-F1
#
_cell.length_a   1.000
_cell.length_b   1.000
_cell.length_c   1.000
_cell.angle_alpha   90.00
_cell.angle_beta   90.00
_cell.angle_gamma   90.00
#
_symmetry.space_group_name_H-M   'P 1'
#
loop_
_entity.id
_entity.type
_entity.pdbx_description
1 polymer ?
#
loop_
_entity_poly.entity_id
_entity_poly.type
_entity_poly.pdbx_seq_one_letter_code
_entity_poly.pdbx_strand_id
1 'polypeptide(L)'
;MMTNKTVQGLKRLRQRYPNLLIGLKTTLLPINVAEPEKITRYADDNGLFTIISPAIITSSRYLNTDRAAALTFAPKHREKMIRFYQSDLFRWSYHAEALLRYLRTGIMKRELGVTH
;
A
#
# COMPACT_ATOMS: atom_id res chain seq x y z
N MET A 1 -7.36 9.42 -16.10
CA MET A 1 -7.17 9.99 -17.46
C MET A 1 -5.74 10.46 -17.80
N MET A 2 -4.73 10.43 -16.90
CA MET A 2 -3.30 10.49 -17.33
C MET A 2 -2.56 9.21 -16.91
N THR A 3 -2.84 8.74 -15.69
CA THR A 3 -2.29 7.49 -15.10
C THR A 3 -2.50 6.25 -15.98
N ASN A 4 -3.71 6.04 -16.52
CA ASN A 4 -3.95 4.89 -17.41
C ASN A 4 -3.11 4.97 -18.69
N LYS A 5 -2.95 6.16 -19.27
CA LYS A 5 -2.10 6.34 -20.47
C LYS A 5 -0.65 5.96 -20.16
N THR A 6 -0.13 6.38 -18.99
CA THR A 6 1.19 6.00 -18.51
C THR A 6 1.32 4.48 -18.33
N VAL A 7 0.35 3.85 -17.66
CA VAL A 7 0.32 2.39 -17.45
C VAL A 7 0.34 1.64 -18.79
N GLN A 8 -0.51 2.02 -19.74
CA GLN A 8 -0.52 1.38 -21.06
C GLN A 8 0.79 1.62 -21.82
N GLY A 9 1.41 2.79 -21.67
CA GLY A 9 2.74 3.08 -22.22
C GLY A 9 3.83 2.17 -21.65
N LEU A 10 3.87 2.00 -20.33
CA LEU A 10 4.81 1.10 -19.66
C LEU A 10 4.56 -0.37 -20.05
N LYS A 11 3.29 -0.78 -20.20
CA LYS A 11 2.95 -2.13 -20.70
C LYS A 11 3.48 -2.37 -22.11
N ARG A 12 3.37 -1.38 -23.01
CA ARG A 12 3.99 -1.46 -24.35
C ARG A 12 5.51 -1.57 -24.25
N LEU A 13 6.14 -0.85 -23.33
CA LEU A 13 7.59 -0.95 -23.11
C LEU A 13 8.00 -2.37 -22.66
N ARG A 14 7.21 -3.00 -21.77
CA ARG A 14 7.43 -4.39 -21.34
C ARG A 14 7.37 -5.41 -22.48
N GLN A 15 6.64 -5.13 -23.56
CA GLN A 15 6.63 -6.01 -24.75
C GLN A 15 8.00 -6.05 -25.42
N ARG A 16 8.77 -4.94 -25.37
CA ARG A 16 10.14 -4.86 -25.88
C ARG A 16 11.18 -5.33 -24.87
N TYR A 17 10.89 -5.20 -23.58
CA TYR A 17 11.77 -5.57 -22.47
C TYR A 17 11.02 -6.49 -21.49
N PRO A 18 10.96 -7.82 -21.76
CA PRO A 18 10.08 -8.73 -21.02
C PRO A 18 10.43 -8.87 -19.53
N ASN A 19 11.68 -8.58 -19.16
CA ASN A 19 12.15 -8.59 -17.76
C ASN A 19 11.77 -7.32 -16.98
N LEU A 20 11.10 -6.35 -17.62
CA LEU A 20 10.65 -5.12 -16.96
C LEU A 20 9.48 -5.43 -16.02
N LEU A 21 9.74 -5.35 -14.71
CA LEU A 21 8.72 -5.44 -13.68
C LEU A 21 8.03 -4.09 -13.50
N ILE A 22 6.70 -4.08 -13.57
CA ILE A 22 5.88 -2.87 -13.45
C ILE A 22 4.87 -3.10 -12.35
N GLY A 23 4.76 -2.13 -11.44
CA GLY A 23 3.81 -2.18 -10.34
C GLY A 23 3.21 -0.82 -10.00
N LEU A 24 2.10 -0.85 -9.28
CA LEU A 24 1.45 0.33 -8.72
C LEU A 24 1.81 0.46 -7.25
N LYS A 25 2.29 1.64 -6.87
CA LYS A 25 2.56 1.97 -5.47
C LYS A 25 1.60 3.05 -5.01
N THR A 26 0.96 2.84 -3.87
CA THR A 26 0.12 3.87 -3.25
C THR A 26 0.24 3.85 -1.73
N THR A 27 0.02 5.01 -1.14
CA THR A 27 -0.12 5.17 0.31
C THR A 27 -1.58 5.39 0.64
N LEU A 28 -2.12 4.58 1.54
CA LEU A 28 -3.47 4.81 2.05
C LEU A 28 -3.46 6.01 2.98
N LEU A 29 -4.44 6.87 2.76
CA LEU A 29 -4.76 8.07 3.50
C LEU A 29 -6.24 7.99 3.88
N PRO A 30 -6.71 8.77 4.87
CA PRO A 30 -8.13 8.82 5.19
C PRO A 30 -9.03 9.06 3.97
N ILE A 31 -8.57 9.88 3.02
CA ILE A 31 -9.30 10.25 1.81
C ILE A 31 -9.44 9.14 0.75
N ASN A 32 -8.60 8.10 0.77
CA ASN A 32 -8.56 7.08 -0.29
C ASN A 32 -8.70 5.64 0.24
N VAL A 33 -9.09 5.47 1.50
CA VAL A 33 -9.19 4.15 2.16
C VAL A 33 -10.21 3.19 1.53
N ALA A 34 -11.11 3.70 0.69
CA ALA A 34 -12.09 2.92 -0.05
C ALA A 34 -11.60 2.43 -1.43
N GLU A 35 -10.43 2.89 -1.89
CA GLU A 35 -9.88 2.59 -3.21
C GLU A 35 -8.91 1.38 -3.30
N PRO A 36 -8.37 0.77 -2.22
CA PRO A 36 -7.37 -0.30 -2.35
C PRO A 36 -7.81 -1.44 -3.27
N GLU A 37 -9.06 -1.92 -3.11
CA GLU A 37 -9.57 -3.04 -3.90
C GLU A 37 -9.65 -2.71 -5.39
N LYS A 38 -10.09 -1.50 -5.74
CA LYS A 38 -10.16 -1.06 -7.15
C LYS A 38 -8.76 -0.95 -7.75
N ILE A 39 -7.79 -0.46 -6.97
CA ILE A 39 -6.40 -0.37 -7.39
C ILE A 39 -5.81 -1.76 -7.63
N THR A 40 -6.03 -2.71 -6.72
CA THR A 40 -5.57 -4.09 -6.89
C THR A 40 -6.19 -4.74 -8.11
N ARG A 41 -7.52 -4.64 -8.29
CA ARG A 41 -8.19 -5.24 -9.46
C ARG A 41 -7.65 -4.65 -10.77
N TYR A 42 -7.51 -3.31 -10.83
CA TYR A 42 -6.92 -2.67 -12.00
C TYR A 42 -5.47 -3.13 -12.25
N ALA A 43 -4.67 -3.34 -11.20
CA ALA A 43 -3.32 -3.86 -11.32
C ALA A 43 -3.31 -5.28 -11.87
N ASP A 44 -4.15 -6.15 -11.33
CA ASP A 44 -4.31 -7.54 -11.77
C ASP A 44 -4.73 -7.61 -13.24
N ASP A 45 -5.73 -6.83 -13.65
CA ASP A 45 -6.21 -6.73 -15.04
C ASP A 45 -5.12 -6.27 -16.02
N ASN A 46 -4.08 -5.60 -15.50
CA ASN A 46 -2.96 -5.10 -16.29
C ASN A 46 -1.66 -5.91 -16.10
N GLY A 47 -1.71 -7.00 -15.32
CA GLY A 47 -0.56 -7.82 -14.98
C GLY A 47 0.53 -7.03 -14.25
N LEU A 48 0.14 -6.21 -13.27
CA LEU A 48 1.02 -5.36 -12.46
C LEU A 48 1.01 -5.86 -11.01
N PHE A 49 2.15 -5.76 -10.31
CA PHE A 49 2.14 -5.97 -8.86
C PHE A 49 1.71 -4.68 -8.13
N THR A 50 1.26 -4.79 -6.89
CA THR A 50 0.87 -3.61 -6.09
C THR A 50 1.67 -3.50 -4.81
N ILE A 51 2.11 -2.30 -4.42
CA ILE A 51 2.61 -2.01 -3.08
C ILE A 51 1.65 -1.00 -2.45
N ILE A 52 0.84 -1.45 -1.49
CA ILE A 52 -0.20 -0.64 -0.85
C ILE A 52 0.05 -0.61 0.64
N SER A 53 0.54 0.52 1.15
CA SER A 53 0.86 0.67 2.58
C SER A 53 0.04 1.79 3.20
N PRO A 54 -0.34 1.73 4.49
CA PRO A 54 -1.00 2.85 5.14
C PRO A 54 0.00 3.98 5.39
N ALA A 55 -0.50 5.20 5.55
CA ALA A 55 0.28 6.26 6.17
C ALA A 55 0.63 5.89 7.61
N ILE A 56 1.90 6.01 7.96
CA ILE A 56 2.38 5.80 9.33
C ILE A 56 2.88 7.14 9.83
N ILE A 57 2.33 7.61 10.93
CA ILE A 57 2.78 8.83 11.60
C ILE A 57 3.97 8.45 12.47
N THR A 58 5.12 9.09 12.23
CA THR A 58 6.35 8.82 12.96
C THR A 58 7.11 10.12 13.19
N SER A 59 7.69 10.27 14.38
CA SER A 59 8.63 11.36 14.70
C SER A 59 10.04 11.13 14.13
N SER A 60 10.26 10.04 13.38
CA SER A 60 11.56 9.65 12.83
C SER A 60 11.50 9.54 11.31
N ARG A 61 11.33 8.33 10.75
CA ARG A 61 11.51 8.02 9.31
C ARG A 61 10.77 8.97 8.36
N TYR A 62 9.56 9.40 8.71
CA TYR A 62 8.72 10.24 7.86
C TYR A 62 8.57 11.68 8.34
N LEU A 63 9.05 12.01 9.55
CA LEU A 63 8.98 13.36 10.15
C LEU A 63 7.65 14.08 9.92
N ASN A 64 6.53 13.38 10.10
CA ASN A 64 5.19 13.83 9.66
C ASN A 64 4.20 14.02 10.82
N THR A 65 4.71 14.27 12.03
CA THR A 65 3.88 14.47 13.23
C THR A 65 3.07 15.77 13.18
N ASP A 66 3.57 16.78 12.50
CA ASP A 66 2.88 18.04 12.18
C ASP A 66 1.60 17.82 11.35
N ARG A 67 1.55 16.74 10.56
CA ARG A 67 0.40 16.37 9.72
C ARG A 67 -0.53 15.34 10.35
N ALA A 68 -0.34 15.00 11.62
CA ALA A 68 -1.08 13.94 12.29
C ALA A 68 -2.61 14.10 12.17
N ALA A 69 -3.13 15.33 12.28
CA ALA A 69 -4.56 15.60 12.17
C ALA A 69 -5.14 15.17 10.81
N ALA A 70 -4.41 15.35 9.71
CA ALA A 70 -4.85 15.00 8.36
C ALA A 70 -4.59 13.52 8.00
N LEU A 71 -3.62 12.88 8.67
CA LEU A 71 -3.15 11.53 8.34
C LEU A 71 -3.72 10.45 9.28
N THR A 72 -4.28 10.84 10.43
CA THR A 72 -4.81 9.89 11.41
C THR A 72 -6.06 9.19 10.89
N PHE A 73 -6.03 7.86 10.91
CA PHE A 73 -7.18 7.04 10.52
C PHE A 73 -8.20 6.93 11.64
N ALA A 74 -9.44 7.32 11.34
CA ALA A 74 -10.61 7.01 12.15
C ALA A 74 -10.82 5.49 12.29
N PRO A 75 -11.51 5.00 13.34
CA PRO A 75 -11.76 3.57 13.55
C PRO A 75 -12.35 2.86 12.33
N LYS A 76 -13.36 3.46 11.70
CA LYS A 76 -13.99 2.94 10.46
C LYS A 76 -13.00 2.78 9.28
N HIS A 77 -11.96 3.61 9.21
CA HIS A 77 -10.93 3.50 8.17
C HIS A 77 -10.02 2.31 8.48
N ARG A 78 -9.65 2.11 9.74
CA ARG A 78 -8.83 0.97 10.18
C ARG A 78 -9.50 -0.35 9.90
N GLU A 79 -10.80 -0.48 10.18
CA GLU A 79 -11.57 -1.69 9.87
C GLU A 79 -11.56 -2.04 8.37
N LYS A 80 -11.75 -1.03 7.51
CA LYS A 80 -11.67 -1.24 6.05
C LYS A 80 -10.29 -1.71 5.63
N MET A 81 -9.24 -1.10 6.16
CA MET A 81 -7.86 -1.52 5.85
C MET A 81 -7.56 -2.92 6.36
N ILE A 82 -8.03 -3.28 7.57
CA ILE A 82 -7.87 -4.63 8.12
C ILE A 82 -8.52 -5.66 7.19
N ARG A 83 -9.76 -5.42 6.75
CA ARG A 83 -10.44 -6.31 5.79
C ARG A 83 -9.67 -6.47 4.49
N PHE A 84 -9.16 -5.37 3.93
CA PHE A 84 -8.33 -5.41 2.72
C PHE A 84 -7.06 -6.23 2.93
N TYR A 85 -6.29 -5.96 4.00
CA TYR A 85 -5.03 -6.66 4.27
C TYR A 85 -5.19 -8.13 4.67
N GLN A 86 -6.39 -8.55 5.07
CA GLN A 86 -6.74 -9.96 5.30
C GLN A 86 -7.29 -10.67 4.06
N SER A 87 -7.63 -9.94 3.00
CA SER A 87 -8.19 -10.52 1.78
C SER A 87 -7.10 -11.03 0.84
N ASP A 88 -7.48 -11.94 -0.05
CA ASP A 88 -6.60 -12.47 -1.11
C ASP A 88 -6.17 -11.40 -2.14
N LEU A 89 -6.80 -10.22 -2.11
CA LEU A 89 -6.40 -9.07 -2.91
C LEU A 89 -5.07 -8.48 -2.44
N PHE A 90 -4.64 -8.73 -1.19
CA PHE A 90 -3.35 -8.27 -0.70
C PHE A 90 -2.32 -9.39 -0.74
N ARG A 91 -1.55 -9.45 -1.83
CA ARG A 91 -0.61 -10.55 -2.09
C ARG A 91 0.69 -10.53 -1.26
N TRP A 92 0.94 -9.49 -0.45
CA TRP A 92 2.19 -9.34 0.30
C TRP A 92 2.07 -9.90 1.72
N SER A 93 2.21 -11.22 1.87
CA SER A 93 2.09 -11.90 3.16
C SER A 93 3.11 -11.44 4.21
N TYR A 94 4.36 -11.17 3.83
CA TYR A 94 5.43 -10.86 4.77
C TYR A 94 5.18 -9.57 5.58
N HIS A 95 4.62 -8.54 4.96
CA HIS A 95 4.29 -7.28 5.66
C HIS A 95 2.85 -7.22 6.15
N ALA A 96 1.96 -8.12 5.71
CA ALA A 96 0.55 -8.12 6.08
C ALA A 96 0.38 -8.18 7.60
N GLU A 97 1.05 -9.11 8.27
CA GLU A 97 0.89 -9.28 9.72
C GLU A 97 1.38 -8.06 10.50
N ALA A 98 2.50 -7.46 10.09
CA ALA A 98 3.04 -6.27 10.74
C ALA A 98 2.09 -5.08 10.60
N LEU A 99 1.49 -4.91 9.43
CA LEU A 99 0.46 -3.90 9.17
C LEU A 99 -0.81 -4.18 9.96
N LEU A 100 -1.30 -5.42 10.01
CA LEU A 100 -2.47 -5.81 10.78
C LEU A 100 -2.28 -5.57 12.27
N ARG A 101 -1.11 -5.90 12.81
CA ARG A 101 -0.73 -5.56 14.20
C ARG A 101 -0.77 -4.06 14.41
N TYR A 102 -0.11 -3.28 13.55
CA TYR A 102 -0.09 -1.82 13.65
C TYR A 102 -1.51 -1.21 13.62
N LEU A 103 -2.37 -1.66 12.72
CA LEU A 103 -3.73 -1.13 12.60
C LEU A 103 -4.58 -1.42 13.84
N ARG A 104 -4.37 -2.58 14.48
CA ARG A 104 -5.07 -3.00 15.71
C ARG A 104 -4.53 -2.30 16.96
N THR A 105 -3.21 -2.11 17.08
CA THR A 105 -2.59 -1.64 18.32
C THR A 105 -2.13 -0.18 18.28
N GLY A 106 -1.98 0.39 17.08
CA GLY A 106 -1.33 1.70 16.87
C GLY A 106 0.19 1.67 17.02
N ILE A 107 0.80 0.52 17.33
CA ILE A 107 2.23 0.40 17.61
C ILE A 107 2.91 -0.31 16.45
N MET A 108 3.88 0.36 15.83
CA MET A 108 4.78 -0.26 14.86
C MET A 108 6.01 -0.78 15.59
N LYS A 109 6.17 -2.11 15.71
CA LYS A 109 7.42 -2.68 16.20
C LYS A 109 8.48 -2.61 15.09
N ARG A 110 9.66 -2.09 15.42
CA ARG A 110 10.84 -2.21 14.55
C ARG A 110 11.23 -3.68 14.52
N GLU A 111 11.27 -4.28 13.34
CA GLU A 111 11.98 -5.54 13.18
C GLU A 111 13.46 -5.26 13.46
N LEU A 112 13.98 -5.83 14.54
CA LEU A 112 15.41 -5.90 14.76
C LEU A 112 15.95 -6.73 13.61
N GLY A 113 16.77 -6.14 12.75
CA GLY A 113 17.42 -6.86 11.67
C GLY A 113 18.10 -8.11 12.23
N VAL A 114 17.92 -9.24 11.54
CA VAL A 114 18.68 -10.46 11.83
C VAL A 114 20.16 -10.09 11.71
N THR A 115 20.84 -9.94 12.84
CA THR A 115 22.29 -10.04 12.92
C THR A 115 22.64 -11.49 12.59
N HIS A 116 23.13 -11.71 11.37
CA HIS A 116 23.91 -12.90 11.04
C HIS A 116 25.27 -12.82 11.71
#